data_AF-A0A5K0Y546-F1
#
_entry.id   AF-A0A5K0Y546-F1
#
_cell.length_a   1.000
_cell.length_b   1.000
_cell.length_c   1.000
_cell.angle_alpha   90.00
_cell.angle_beta   90.00
_cell.angle_gamma   90.00
#
_symmetry.space_group_name_H-M   'P 1'
#
loop_
_entity.id
_entity.type
_entity.pdbx_description
1 polymer ?
#
loop_
_entity_poly.entity_id
_entity_poly.type
_entity_poly.pdbx_seq_one_letter_code
_entity_poly.pdbx_strand_id
1 'polypeptide(L)'
;VPKPLCFFHGAHSDEKGVKQLLRLILSKFGRRQPMRSDNEWANMWRDMLCLQEKAFPFLESEYMLLEFCRGLLKAGKFSLARNYLKGIGTISLAYEKAEYLVIQAAREYFFSASTLDCSE
;
A
#
# COMPACT_ATOMS: atom_id res chain seq x y z
N VAL A 1 -5.57 15.36 25.21
CA VAL A 1 -5.37 14.91 23.81
C VAL A 1 -3.86 14.85 23.57
N PRO A 2 -3.26 13.71 23.20
CA PRO A 2 -1.84 13.67 22.89
C PRO A 2 -1.57 14.62 21.71
N LYS A 3 -0.52 15.44 21.79
CA LYS A 3 -0.16 16.32 20.67
C LYS A 3 0.13 15.44 19.44
N PRO A 4 -0.29 15.83 18.21
CA PRO A 4 -0.04 15.06 17.00
C PRO A 4 1.45 14.67 16.81
N LEU A 5 2.36 15.52 17.32
CA LEU A 5 3.80 15.30 17.26
C LEU A 5 4.31 14.17 18.19
N CYS A 6 3.61 13.88 19.29
CA CYS A 6 4.01 12.81 20.21
C CYS A 6 3.92 11.42 19.56
N PHE A 7 2.98 11.23 18.63
CA PHE A 7 2.85 9.98 17.87
C PHE A 7 4.14 9.67 17.10
N PHE A 8 4.74 10.66 16.44
CA PHE A 8 5.97 10.49 15.68
C PHE A 8 7.19 10.25 16.60
N HIS A 9 7.22 10.89 17.77
CA HIS A 9 8.33 10.73 18.71
C HIS A 9 8.40 9.30 19.31
N GLY A 10 7.25 8.67 19.54
CA GLY A 10 7.14 7.30 20.05
C GLY A 10 6.93 6.22 18.96
N ALA A 11 6.89 6.59 17.68
CA ALA A 11 6.48 5.70 16.60
C ALA A 11 7.30 4.41 16.49
N HIS A 12 8.60 4.49 16.80
CA HIS A 12 9.50 3.34 16.80
C HIS A 12 9.12 2.27 17.85
N SER A 13 8.46 2.68 18.94
CA SER A 13 7.98 1.76 19.98
C SER A 13 6.65 1.08 19.63
N ASP A 14 5.96 1.55 18.58
CA ASP A 14 4.69 1.02 18.09
C ASP A 14 4.72 0.79 16.57
N GLU A 15 5.63 -0.07 16.12
CA GLU A 15 5.75 -0.45 14.72
C GLU A 15 4.42 -0.96 14.14
N LYS A 16 3.65 -1.73 14.94
CA LYS A 16 2.35 -2.26 14.51
C LYS A 16 1.35 -1.15 14.22
N GLY A 17 1.25 -0.15 15.09
CA GLY A 17 0.37 1.00 14.88
C GLY A 17 0.76 1.82 13.65
N VAL A 18 2.06 2.01 13.39
CA VAL A 18 2.55 2.71 12.19
C VAL A 18 2.21 1.92 10.92
N LYS A 19 2.43 0.59 10.92
CA LYS A 19 2.04 -0.29 9.81
C LYS A 19 0.54 -0.23 9.53
N GLN A 20 -0.29 -0.17 10.58
CA GLN A 20 -1.74 0.00 10.44
C GLN A 20 -2.12 1.37 9.88
N LEU A 21 -1.44 2.44 10.33
CA LEU A 21 -1.65 3.80 9.81
C LEU A 21 -1.36 3.88 8.30
N LEU A 22 -0.25 3.32 7.84
CA LEU A 22 0.11 3.29 6.41
C LEU A 22 -0.95 2.58 5.57
N ARG A 23 -1.43 1.41 6.03
CA ARG A 23 -2.53 0.68 5.38
C ARG A 23 -3.82 1.51 5.33
N LEU A 24 -4.12 2.25 6.40
CA LEU A 24 -5.30 3.11 6.46
C LEU A 24 -5.21 4.27 5.47
N ILE A 25 -4.04 4.93 5.37
CA ILE A 25 -3.78 6.00 4.41
C ILE A 25 -4.04 5.50 2.98
N LEU A 26 -3.41 4.38 2.60
CA LEU A 26 -3.59 3.78 1.27
C LEU A 26 -5.04 3.37 1.00
N SER A 27 -5.69 2.74 1.97
CA SER A 27 -7.10 2.33 1.84
C SER A 27 -8.05 3.51 1.68
N LYS A 28 -7.80 4.62 2.39
CA LYS A 28 -8.58 5.85 2.26
C LYS A 28 -8.28 6.56 0.93
N PHE A 29 -7.02 6.58 0.51
CA PHE A 29 -6.60 7.18 -0.75
C PHE A 29 -7.23 6.49 -1.96
N GLY A 30 -7.13 5.16 -2.03
CA GLY A 30 -7.62 4.38 -3.17
C GLY A 30 -9.15 4.30 -3.30
N ARG A 31 -9.89 4.48 -2.20
CA ARG A 31 -11.36 4.47 -2.19
C ARG A 31 -12.02 5.82 -2.47
N ARG A 32 -11.24 6.91 -2.56
CA ARG A 32 -11.80 8.24 -2.87
C ARG A 32 -12.37 8.25 -4.29
N GLN A 33 -13.50 8.93 -4.44
CA GLN A 33 -14.12 9.25 -5.74
C GLN A 33 -13.86 10.72 -6.08
N PRO A 34 -13.55 11.06 -7.35
CA PRO A 34 -13.32 10.14 -8.47
C PRO A 34 -12.08 9.27 -8.26
N MET A 35 -12.02 8.12 -8.95
CA MET A 35 -10.87 7.22 -8.93
C MET A 35 -9.57 7.97 -9.22
N ARG A 36 -8.54 7.67 -8.43
CA ARG A 36 -7.22 8.29 -8.57
C ARG A 36 -6.53 7.87 -9.87
N SER A 37 -6.00 8.85 -10.57
CA SER A 37 -5.16 8.65 -11.76
C SER A 37 -3.84 7.96 -11.39
N ASP A 38 -3.18 7.38 -12.38
CA ASP A 38 -1.90 6.70 -12.17
C ASP A 38 -0.79 7.68 -11.73
N ASN A 39 -0.88 8.95 -12.17
CA ASN A 39 0.01 10.01 -11.71
C ASN A 39 -0.19 10.35 -10.23
N GLU A 40 -1.44 10.36 -9.75
CA GLU A 40 -1.71 10.54 -8.31
C GLU A 40 -1.20 9.36 -7.47
N TRP A 41 -1.27 8.14 -7.99
CA TRP A 41 -0.64 6.98 -7.34
C TRP A 41 0.89 7.09 -7.31
N ALA A 42 1.51 7.57 -8.39
CA ALA A 42 2.95 7.85 -8.41
C ALA A 42 3.35 8.95 -7.41
N ASN A 43 2.51 9.98 -7.23
CA ASN A 43 2.69 10.98 -6.17
C ASN A 43 2.60 10.33 -4.78
N MET A 44 1.57 9.50 -4.54
CA MET A 44 1.40 8.80 -3.27
C MET A 44 2.59 7.89 -2.94
N TRP A 45 3.18 7.21 -3.93
CA TRP A 45 4.40 6.43 -3.72
C TRP A 45 5.57 7.31 -3.23
N ARG A 46 5.78 8.47 -3.86
CA ARG A 46 6.80 9.43 -3.43
C ARG A 46 6.55 9.97 -2.03
N ASP A 47 5.30 10.26 -1.69
CA ASP A 47 4.91 10.69 -0.35
C ASP A 47 5.17 9.60 0.69
N MET A 48 4.90 8.33 0.36
CA MET A 48 5.23 7.19 1.23
C MET A 48 6.73 7.05 1.47
N LEU A 49 7.56 7.17 0.44
CA LEU A 49 9.01 7.13 0.60
C LEU A 49 9.53 8.30 1.45
N CYS A 50 9.00 9.51 1.22
CA CYS A 50 9.33 10.68 2.05
C CYS A 50 8.92 10.44 3.52
N LEU A 51 7.74 9.87 3.75
CA LEU A 51 7.25 9.56 5.10
C LEU A 51 8.11 8.49 5.78
N GLN A 52 8.54 7.45 5.06
CA GLN A 52 9.50 6.48 5.55
C GLN A 52 10.81 7.17 5.95
N GLU A 53 11.41 7.93 5.04
CA GLU A 53 12.72 8.56 5.25
C GLU A 53 12.71 9.55 6.43
N LYS A 54 11.67 10.38 6.53
CA LYS A 54 11.63 11.49 7.49
C LYS A 54 10.97 11.13 8.83
N ALA A 55 10.05 10.17 8.85
CA ALA A 55 9.25 9.88 10.05
C ALA A 55 9.36 8.44 10.54
N PHE A 56 9.52 7.46 9.64
CA PHE A 56 9.53 6.04 9.99
C PHE A 56 10.74 5.28 9.39
N PRO A 57 11.98 5.72 9.66
CA PRO A 57 13.18 5.15 9.02
C PRO A 57 13.47 3.71 9.46
N PHE A 58 12.82 3.24 10.53
CA PHE A 58 12.90 1.87 11.02
C PHE A 58 12.09 0.87 10.17
N LEU A 59 11.22 1.34 9.27
CA LEU A 59 10.51 0.47 8.33
C LEU A 59 11.40 0.16 7.13
N GLU A 60 11.34 -1.09 6.67
CA GLU A 60 12.05 -1.54 5.47
C GLU A 60 11.40 -0.98 4.19
N SER A 61 12.20 -0.58 3.21
CA SER A 61 11.66 -0.11 1.92
C SER A 61 10.92 -1.21 1.15
N GLU A 62 11.32 -2.48 1.32
CA GLU A 62 10.58 -3.62 0.80
C GLU A 62 9.16 -3.68 1.39
N TYR A 63 9.01 -3.41 2.69
CA TYR A 63 7.71 -3.34 3.34
C TYR A 63 6.84 -2.21 2.78
N MET A 64 7.44 -1.03 2.53
CA MET A 64 6.72 0.08 1.91
C MET A 64 6.20 -0.29 0.52
N LEU A 65 7.03 -0.93 -0.31
CA LEU A 65 6.64 -1.41 -1.63
C LEU A 65 5.52 -2.46 -1.55
N LEU A 66 5.61 -3.39 -0.59
CA LEU A 66 4.60 -4.44 -0.39
C LEU A 66 3.23 -3.85 -0.07
N GLU A 67 3.15 -2.90 0.85
CA GLU A 67 1.87 -2.26 1.20
C GLU A 67 1.35 -1.37 0.06
N PHE A 68 2.24 -0.69 -0.67
CA PHE A 68 1.85 0.10 -1.84
C PHE A 68 1.23 -0.79 -2.94
N CYS A 69 1.88 -1.90 -3.29
CA CYS A 69 1.34 -2.89 -4.23
C CYS A 69 -0.01 -3.46 -3.74
N ARG A 70 -0.15 -3.74 -2.44
CA ARG A 70 -1.43 -4.16 -1.85
C ARG A 70 -2.51 -3.10 -2.06
N GLY A 71 -2.19 -1.82 -1.85
CA GLY A 71 -3.09 -0.69 -2.08
C GLY A 71 -3.55 -0.60 -3.53
N LEU A 72 -2.63 -0.75 -4.49
CA LEU A 72 -2.94 -0.74 -5.92
C LEU A 72 -3.88 -1.88 -6.31
N LEU A 73 -3.60 -3.10 -5.86
CA LEU A 73 -4.42 -4.28 -6.13
C LEU A 73 -5.85 -4.09 -5.58
N LYS A 74 -5.98 -3.60 -4.34
CA LYS A 74 -7.29 -3.30 -3.72
C LYS A 74 -8.06 -2.19 -4.43
N ALA A 75 -7.37 -1.29 -5.12
CA ALA A 75 -7.98 -0.22 -5.90
C ALA A 75 -8.26 -0.61 -7.37
N GLY A 76 -8.01 -1.86 -7.77
CA GLY A 76 -8.20 -2.32 -9.15
C GLY A 76 -7.14 -1.81 -10.14
N LYS A 77 -6.01 -1.26 -9.66
CA LYS A 77 -4.94 -0.70 -10.49
C LYS A 77 -3.95 -1.77 -10.94
N PHE A 78 -4.43 -2.82 -11.60
CA PHE A 78 -3.64 -4.01 -11.91
C PHE A 78 -2.44 -3.74 -12.84
N SER A 79 -2.64 -2.94 -13.90
CA SER A 79 -1.56 -2.57 -14.82
C SER A 79 -0.43 -1.82 -14.12
N LEU A 80 -0.78 -0.91 -13.22
CA LEU A 80 0.19 -0.16 -12.42
C LEU A 80 0.85 -1.08 -11.37
N ALA A 81 0.07 -1.90 -10.66
CA ALA A 81 0.57 -2.86 -9.69
C ALA A 81 1.62 -3.79 -10.30
N ARG A 82 1.38 -4.30 -11.52
CA ARG A 82 2.33 -5.14 -12.25
C ARG A 82 3.68 -4.46 -12.46
N ASN A 83 3.72 -3.15 -12.69
CA ASN A 83 4.97 -2.42 -12.87
C ASN A 83 5.76 -2.32 -11.56
N TYR A 84 5.08 -2.12 -10.43
CA TYR A 84 5.72 -2.04 -9.11
C TYR A 84 6.11 -3.41 -8.54
N LEU A 85 5.34 -4.47 -8.82
CA LEU A 85 5.65 -5.85 -8.40
C LEU A 85 6.96 -6.38 -9.01
N LYS A 86 7.37 -5.87 -10.17
CA LYS A 86 8.68 -6.17 -10.79
C LYS A 86 9.86 -5.50 -10.05
N GLY A 87 9.58 -4.62 -9.10
CA GLY A 87 10.55 -3.75 -8.44
C GLY A 87 10.59 -2.36 -9.06
N ILE A 88 11.03 -1.39 -8.26
CA ILE A 88 11.20 0.01 -8.64
C ILE A 88 12.53 0.55 -8.09
N GLY A 89 13.41 0.99 -9.00
CA GLY A 89 14.76 1.43 -8.64
C GLY A 89 15.55 0.28 -8.00
N THR A 90 15.99 0.50 -6.76
CA THR A 90 16.73 -0.49 -5.96
C THR A 90 15.84 -1.33 -5.04
N ILE A 91 14.53 -1.09 -5.03
CA ILE A 91 13.57 -1.76 -4.14
C ILE A 91 12.84 -2.83 -4.95
N SER A 92 12.97 -4.08 -4.55
CA SER A 92 12.26 -5.22 -5.15
C SER A 92 11.65 -6.09 -4.07
N LEU A 93 10.53 -6.74 -4.39
CA LEU A 93 9.94 -7.78 -3.54
C LEU A 93 10.55 -9.13 -3.90
N ALA A 94 10.78 -9.99 -2.89
CA ALA A 94 11.01 -11.41 -3.16
C ALA A 94 9.83 -12.01 -3.94
N TYR A 95 10.12 -12.92 -4.87
CA TYR A 95 9.11 -13.52 -5.75
C TYR A 95 7.96 -14.12 -4.94
N GLU A 96 8.28 -14.85 -3.87
CA GLU A 96 7.32 -15.53 -2.99
C GLU A 96 6.40 -14.52 -2.28
N LYS A 97 6.93 -13.36 -1.88
CA LYS A 97 6.14 -12.29 -1.25
C LYS A 97 5.20 -11.62 -2.27
N ALA A 98 5.68 -11.37 -3.48
CA ALA A 98 4.88 -10.79 -4.56
C ALA A 98 3.75 -11.73 -4.98
N GLU A 99 4.06 -13.02 -5.16
CA GLU A 99 3.09 -14.08 -5.47
C GLU A 99 2.03 -14.20 -4.38
N TYR A 100 2.46 -14.33 -3.11
CA TYR A 100 1.55 -14.41 -1.97
C TYR A 100 0.61 -13.20 -1.93
N LEU A 101 1.15 -11.99 -2.15
CA LEU A 101 0.35 -10.76 -2.15
C LEU A 101 -0.75 -10.78 -3.22
N VAL A 102 -0.41 -11.18 -4.45
CA VAL A 102 -1.37 -11.27 -5.56
C VAL A 102 -2.45 -12.31 -5.27
N ILE A 103 -2.06 -13.49 -4.78
CA ILE A 103 -3.01 -14.55 -4.43
C ILE A 103 -3.98 -14.09 -3.34
N GLN A 104 -3.48 -13.40 -2.29
CA GLN A 104 -4.35 -12.88 -1.23
C GLN A 104 -5.33 -11.82 -1.76
N ALA A 105 -4.86 -10.89 -2.61
CA ALA A 105 -5.74 -9.89 -3.20
C ALA A 105 -6.82 -10.53 -4.09
N ALA A 106 -6.47 -11.54 -4.88
CA ALA A 106 -7.43 -12.28 -5.71
C ALA A 106 -8.47 -13.03 -4.86
N ARG A 107 -8.04 -13.67 -3.76
CA ARG A 107 -8.95 -14.32 -2.80
C ARG A 107 -9.91 -13.32 -2.18
N GLU A 108 -9.41 -12.19 -1.67
CA GLU A 108 -10.24 -11.14 -1.09
C GLU A 108 -11.27 -10.61 -2.11
N TYR A 109 -10.85 -10.38 -3.36
CA TYR A 109 -11.75 -9.95 -4.44
C TYR A 109 -12.84 -10.99 -4.69
N PHE A 110 -12.46 -12.26 -4.88
CA PHE A 110 -13.38 -13.37 -5.12
C PHE A 110 -14.40 -13.53 -3.99
N PHE A 111 -13.96 -13.54 -2.72
CA PHE A 111 -14.86 -13.66 -1.57
C PHE A 111 -15.72 -12.41 -1.31
N SER A 112 -15.36 -11.26 -1.88
CA SER A 112 -16.16 -10.03 -1.78
C SER A 112 -17.26 -9.94 -2.84
N ALA A 113 -17.24 -10.79 -3.85
CA ALA A 113 -18.23 -10.79 -4.92
C ALA A 113 -19.59 -11.25 -4.37
N SER A 114 -20.63 -10.44 -4.57
CA SER A 114 -22.01 -10.79 -4.20
C SER A 114 -22.64 -11.82 -5.15
N THR A 115 -22.09 -11.94 -6.36
CA THR A 115 -22.53 -12.84 -7.43
C THR A 115 -21.33 -13.31 -8.24
N LEU A 116 -21.44 -14.47 -8.89
CA LEU A 116 -20.47 -14.91 -9.91
C LEU A 116 -20.81 -14.35 -11.31
N ASP A 117 -21.95 -13.70 -11.45
CA ASP A 117 -22.38 -13.08 -12.71
C ASP A 117 -21.51 -11.85 -13.02
N CYS A 118 -20.86 -11.91 -14.18
CA CYS A 118 -20.05 -10.83 -14.73
C CYS A 118 -20.93 -10.01 -15.68
N SER A 119 -21.24 -8.76 -15.32
CA SER A 119 -21.68 -7.76 -16.31
C SER A 119 -20.42 -7.02 -16.77
N GLU A 120 -19.75 -7.58 -17.77
CA GLU A 120 -18.66 -6.89 -18.48
C GLU A 120 -19.18 -5.65 -19.22
#